data_AF-A0A9D1BPS5-F1
#
_entry.id   AF-A0A9D1BPS5-F1
#
_cell.length_a   1.000
_cell.length_b   1.000
_cell.length_c   1.000
_cell.angle_alpha   90.00
_cell.angle_beta   90.00
_cell.angle_gamma   90.00
#
_symmetry.space_group_name_H-M   'P 1'
#
loop_
_entity.id
_entity.type
_entity.pdbx_description
1 polymer ?
#
loop_
_entity_poly.entity_id
_entity_poly.type
_entity_poly.pdbx_seq_one_letter_code
_entity_poly.pdbx_strand_id
1 'polypeptide(L)' 'MASLLSLENWFTLVMLILLQAVLGFDNLLYISLESKKVQEDKQAYVRRVGLGVAIVLR' A
#
# COMPACT_ATOMS: atom_id res chain seq x y z
N MET A 1 -7.88 10.81 -28.22
CA MET A 1 -7.81 9.37 -27.89
C MET A 1 -6.48 8.70 -28.28
N ALA A 2 -5.80 9.07 -29.38
CA ALA A 2 -4.56 8.40 -29.81
C ALA A 2 -3.33 8.58 -28.89
N SER A 3 -3.37 9.55 -27.96
CA SER A 3 -2.26 9.85 -27.04
C SER A 3 -2.22 8.99 -25.78
N LEU A 4 -3.28 8.25 -25.43
CA LEU A 4 -3.35 7.48 -24.18
C LEU A 4 -2.33 6.34 -24.10
N LEU A 5 -1.96 5.76 -25.26
CA LEU A 5 -0.99 4.67 -25.37
C LEU A 5 0.40 5.15 -25.81
N SER A 6 0.69 6.46 -25.68
CA SER A 6 2.02 6.98 -25.99
C SER A 6 3.07 6.39 -25.04
N LEU A 7 4.31 6.26 -25.52
CA LEU A 7 5.42 5.73 -24.72
C LEU A 7 5.68 6.59 -23.46
N GLU A 8 5.46 7.89 -23.56
CA GLU A 8 5.55 8.85 -22.45
C GLU A 8 4.51 8.55 -21.36
N ASN A 9 3.25 8.31 -21.73
CA ASN A 9 2.19 8.02 -20.77
C ASN A 9 2.40 6.67 -20.05
N TRP A 10 2.97 5.68 -20.75
CA TRP A 10 3.39 4.43 -20.11
C TRP A 10 4.49 4.65 -19.07
N PHE A 11 5.47 5.50 -19.39
CA PHE A 11 6.51 5.87 -18.43
C PHE A 11 5.93 6.61 -17.22
N THR A 12 5.03 7.58 -17.44
CA THR A 12 4.32 8.27 -16.36
C THR A 12 3.50 7.30 -15.51
N LEU A 13 2.78 6.36 -16.12
CA LEU A 13 2.02 5.32 -15.41
C LEU A 13 2.92 4.47 -14.54
N VAL A 14 4.07 4.02 -15.06
CA VAL A 14 5.05 3.26 -14.28
C VAL A 14 5.56 4.09 -13.10
N MET A 15 5.90 5.36 -13.32
CA MET A 15 6.33 6.25 -12.23
C MET A 15 5.25 6.43 -11.17
N LEU A 16 3.98 6.60 -11.57
CA LEU A 16 2.85 6.70 -10.65
C LEU A 16 2.67 5.40 -9.86
N ILE A 17 2.73 4.24 -10.51
CA ILE A 17 2.66 2.92 -9.85
C ILE A 17 3.79 2.76 -8.83
N LEU A 18 5.02 3.13 -9.19
CA LEU A 18 6.18 3.07 -8.29
C LEU A 18 6.00 3.99 -7.08
N LEU A 19 5.56 5.23 -7.29
CA LEU A 19 5.25 6.16 -6.19
C LEU A 19 4.15 5.61 -5.28
N GLN A 20 3.08 5.06 -5.85
CA GLN A 20 1.99 4.43 -5.09
C GLN A 20 2.47 3.21 -4.29
N ALA A 21 3.41 2.44 -4.86
CA ALA A 21 3.98 1.28 -4.22
C ALA A 21 4.83 1.67 -3.01
N VAL A 22 5.72 2.66 -3.15
CA VAL A 22 6.56 3.15 -2.03
C VAL A 22 5.69 3.73 -0.92
N LEU A 23 4.74 4.61 -1.24
CA LEU A 23 3.84 5.23 -0.26
C LEU A 23 2.92 4.19 0.43
N GLY A 24 2.44 3.20 -0.32
CA GLY A 24 1.64 2.10 0.24
C GLY A 24 2.46 1.13 1.08
N PHE A 25 3.73 0.92 0.73
CA PHE A 25 4.64 0.03 1.42
C PHE A 25 4.99 0.53 2.82
N ASP A 26 5.22 1.83 2.99
CA ASP A 26 5.50 2.44 4.30
C ASP A 26 4.36 2.17 5.32
N ASN A 27 3.10 2.32 4.89
CA ASN A 27 1.93 2.06 5.73
C ASN A 27 1.78 0.58 6.10
N LEU A 28 2.04 -0.33 5.14
CA LEU A 28 2.00 -1.77 5.39
C LEU A 28 3.11 -2.23 6.33
N LEU A 29 4.32 -1.69 6.17
CA LEU A 29 5.46 -1.95 7.04
C LEU A 29 5.17 -1.49 8.47
N TYR A 30 4.63 -0.29 8.65
CA TYR A 30 4.28 0.24 9.97
C TYR A 30 3.30 -0.70 10.70
N ILE A 31 2.21 -1.11 10.04
CA ILE A 31 1.23 -2.06 10.60
C ILE A 31 1.88 -3.41 10.91
N SER A 32 2.75 -3.91 10.01
CA SER A 32 3.44 -5.18 10.19
C SER A 32 4.42 -5.15 11.38
N LEU A 33 5.10 -4.02 11.62
CA LEU A 33 6.01 -3.85 12.75
C LEU A 33 5.26 -3.64 14.06
N GLU A 34 4.20 -2.82 14.06
CA GLU A 34 3.41 -2.54 15.27
C GLU A 34 2.60 -3.76 15.70
N SER A 35 2.05 -4.53 14.75
CA SER A 35 1.35 -5.78 15.06
C SER A 35 2.27 -6.79 15.78
N LYS A 36 3.56 -6.89 15.43
CA LYS A 36 4.51 -7.78 16.12
C LYS A 36 4.73 -7.47 17.60
N LYS A 37 4.41 -6.25 18.06
CA LYS A 37 4.53 -5.83 19.46
C LYS A 37 3.26 -6.13 20.27
N VAL A 38 2.18 -6.54 19.62
CA VAL A 38 0.90 -6.90 20.26
C VAL A 38 0.95 -8.35 20.71
N GLN A 39 0.27 -8.67 21.81
CA GLN A 39 0.08 -10.04 22.29
C GLN A 39 -0.42 -10.96 21.16
N GLU A 40 0.08 -12.19 21.10
CA GLU A 40 -0.12 -13.13 19.98
C GLU A 40 -1.61 -13.41 19.69
N ASP A 41 -2.44 -13.38 20.73
CA ASP A 41 -3.90 -13.54 20.66
C ASP A 41 -4.60 -12.41 19.89
N LYS A 42 -4.07 -11.18 19.94
CA LYS A 42 -4.63 -10.00 19.27
C LYS A 42 -3.89 -9.58 18.00
N GLN A 43 -2.73 -10.15 17.74
CA GLN A 43 -1.90 -9.87 16.56
C GLN A 43 -2.68 -10.02 15.25
N ALA A 44 -3.40 -11.14 15.09
CA ALA A 44 -4.17 -11.41 13.89
C ALA A 44 -5.30 -10.40 13.68
N TYR A 45 -5.96 -9.96 14.76
CA TYR A 45 -7.03 -8.98 14.72
C TYR A 45 -6.51 -7.59 14.32
N VAL A 46 -5.47 -7.09 15.00
CA VAL A 46 -4.87 -5.78 14.72
C VAL A 46 -4.32 -5.72 13.29
N ARG A 47 -3.73 -6.82 12.80
CA ARG A 47 -3.20 -6.89 11.44
C ARG A 47 -4.31 -6.85 10.39
N ARG A 48 -5.41 -7.58 10.58
CA ARG A 48 -6.57 -7.57 9.66
C ARG A 48 -7.30 -6.23 9.65
N VAL A 49 -7.54 -5.65 10.84
CA VAL A 49 -8.19 -4.34 10.96
C VAL A 49 -7.29 -3.25 10.40
N GLY A 50 -6.00 -3.25 10.74
CA GLY A 50 -5.02 -2.30 10.22
C GLY A 50 -4.89 -2.37 8.70
N LEU A 51 -4.79 -3.58 8.12
CA LEU A 51 -4.79 -3.78 6.67
C LEU A 51 -6.11 -3.33 6.04
N GLY A 52 -7.26 -3.66 6.63
CA GLY A 52 -8.57 -3.27 6.13
C GLY A 52 -8.73 -1.75 6.09
N VAL A 53 -8.36 -1.05 7.17
CA VAL A 53 -8.38 0.42 7.24
C VAL A 53 -7.39 1.03 6.26
N ALA A 54 -6.18 0.47 6.14
CA ALA A 54 -5.17 0.96 5.19
C ALA A 54 -5.59 0.79 3.72
N ILE A 55 -6.41 -0.21 3.40
CA ILE A 55 -6.96 -0.41 2.04
C ILE A 55 -8.13 0.54 1.79
N VAL A 56 -9.01 0.77 2.77
CA VAL A 56 -10.19 1.63 2.62
C VAL A 56 -9.84 3.12 2.54
N LEU A 57 -8.83 3.56 3.30
CA LEU A 57 -8.38 4.96 3.29
C LEU A 57 -7.43 5.29 2.13
N ARG A 58 -6.98 4.29 1.36
CA ARG A 58 -6.00 4.45 0.28
C ARG A 58 -6.66 4.61 -1.09
#